data_AF-A0A661RSS1-F1
#
_entry.id   AF-A0A661RSS1-F1
#
_cell.length_a   1.000
_cell.length_b   1.000
_cell.length_c   1.000
_cell.angle_alpha   90.00
_cell.angle_beta   90.00
_cell.angle_gamma   90.00
#
_symmetry.space_group_name_H-M   'P 1'
#
loop_
_entity.id
_entity.type
_entity.pdbx_description
1 polymer ?
#
loop_
_entity_poly.entity_id
_entity_poly.type
_entity_poly.pdbx_seq_one_letter_code
_entity_poly.pdbx_strand_id
1 'polypeptide(L)'
;MTKLLVQEIIAPVRTGIKHKPSVSPDDRITDAIETMLKNDLRQIAVARGDKVLGIIRLEDALKKIGLDNAPKSIVKRSIVVHGRKIMINETIEGGDQ
;
A
#
# COMPACT_ATOMS: atom_id res chain seq x y z
N MET A 1 22.25 0.70 9.54
CA MET A 1 20.97 1.16 8.94
C MET A 1 20.41 0.03 8.10
N THR A 2 19.30 -0.58 8.53
CA THR A 2 18.63 -1.66 7.80
C THR A 2 18.02 -1.07 6.52
N LYS A 3 18.49 -1.49 5.35
CA LYS A 3 17.97 -1.01 4.06
C LYS A 3 16.63 -1.73 3.81
N LEU A 4 15.52 -0.99 3.87
CA LEU A 4 14.21 -1.51 3.51
C LEU A 4 14.09 -1.56 1.97
N LEU A 5 13.90 -2.76 1.44
CA LEU A 5 13.87 -3.03 0.00
C LEU A 5 12.44 -3.20 -0.52
N VAL A 6 12.23 -2.85 -1.78
CA VAL A 6 10.93 -2.99 -2.45
C VAL A 6 10.43 -4.44 -2.42
N GLN A 7 11.32 -5.43 -2.55
CA GLN A 7 10.98 -6.85 -2.53
C GLN A 7 10.23 -7.33 -1.27
N GLU A 8 10.36 -6.61 -0.15
CA GLU A 8 9.75 -6.97 1.14
C GLU A 8 8.23 -6.74 1.17
N ILE A 9 7.68 -5.96 0.24
CA ILE A 9 6.28 -5.51 0.23
C ILE A 9 5.63 -5.59 -1.15
N ILE A 10 6.14 -6.45 -2.03
CA ILE A 10 5.56 -6.65 -3.37
C ILE A 10 4.19 -7.31 -3.23
N ALA A 11 3.17 -6.67 -3.79
CA ALA A 11 1.83 -7.22 -3.91
C ALA A 11 1.62 -7.87 -5.29
N PRO A 12 0.76 -8.92 -5.37
CA PRO A 12 0.47 -9.60 -6.63
C PRO A 12 -0.23 -8.64 -7.63
N VAL A 13 0.14 -8.78 -8.90
CA VAL A 13 -0.50 -8.07 -10.01
C VAL A 13 -1.97 -8.47 -10.13
N ARG A 14 -2.88 -7.52 -9.94
CA ARG A 14 -4.31 -7.68 -10.24
C ARG A 14 -4.66 -6.94 -11.53
N THR A 15 -4.06 -7.39 -12.65
CA THR A 15 -4.37 -6.98 -14.04
C THR A 15 -4.19 -5.49 -14.42
N GLY A 16 -3.62 -5.24 -15.60
CA GLY A 16 -3.73 -3.94 -16.31
C GLY A 16 -2.79 -2.82 -15.84
N ILE A 17 -1.62 -3.14 -15.28
CA ILE A 17 -0.67 -2.10 -14.82
C ILE A 17 0.13 -1.61 -16.02
N LYS A 18 0.05 -0.31 -16.34
CA LYS A 18 0.96 0.31 -17.30
C LYS A 18 2.38 0.15 -16.79
N HIS A 19 3.26 -0.40 -17.64
CA HIS A 19 4.61 -0.83 -17.27
C HIS A 19 5.58 0.28 -16.85
N LYS A 20 5.16 1.56 -16.85
CA LYS A 20 6.00 2.70 -16.47
C LYS A 20 5.22 3.79 -15.74
N PRO A 21 5.84 4.45 -14.75
CA PRO A 21 7.16 4.16 -14.17
C PRO A 21 7.18 2.83 -13.38
N SER A 22 8.34 2.18 -13.33
CA SER A 22 8.57 0.92 -12.60
C SER A 22 9.89 0.98 -11.83
N VAL A 23 9.97 0.24 -10.73
CA VAL A 23 11.18 0.14 -9.87
C VAL A 23 11.70 -1.29 -9.81
N SER A 24 12.99 -1.43 -9.48
CA SER A 24 13.61 -2.72 -9.23
C SER A 24 13.21 -3.26 -7.85
N PRO A 25 13.06 -4.58 -7.67
CA PRO A 25 12.89 -5.19 -6.34
C PRO A 25 14.06 -4.88 -5.38
N ASP A 26 15.24 -4.56 -5.93
CA ASP A 26 16.47 -4.25 -5.19
C ASP A 26 16.60 -2.77 -4.79
N ASP A 27 15.68 -1.92 -5.26
CA ASP A 27 15.62 -0.50 -4.92
C ASP A 27 15.11 -0.30 -3.50
N ARG A 28 15.36 0.89 -2.93
CA ARG A 28 14.81 1.22 -1.61
C ARG A 28 13.34 1.54 -1.74
N ILE A 29 12.60 1.25 -0.67
CA ILE A 29 11.20 1.67 -0.56
C ILE A 29 11.07 3.20 -0.68
N THR A 30 12.04 3.95 -0.15
CA THR A 30 12.09 5.42 -0.27
C THR A 30 12.15 5.88 -1.72
N ASP A 31 12.97 5.22 -2.56
CA ASP A 31 13.13 5.58 -3.97
C ASP A 31 11.83 5.31 -4.75
N ALA A 32 11.14 4.23 -4.39
CA ALA A 32 9.82 3.91 -4.92
C ALA A 32 8.75 4.93 -4.51
N ILE A 33 8.77 5.38 -3.24
CA ILE A 33 7.89 6.46 -2.75
C ILE A 33 8.16 7.76 -3.51
N GLU A 34 9.42 8.17 -3.65
CA GLU A 34 9.77 9.37 -4.40
C GLU A 34 9.29 9.30 -5.86
N THR A 35 9.47 8.15 -6.51
CA THR A 35 9.01 7.92 -7.88
C THR A 35 7.49 8.02 -7.98
N MET A 36 6.76 7.44 -7.03
CA MET A 36 5.31 7.57 -6.93
C MET A 36 4.87 9.03 -6.79
N LEU A 37 5.45 9.77 -5.85
CA LEU A 37 5.11 11.16 -5.58
C LEU A 37 5.42 12.08 -6.75
N LYS A 38 6.58 11.90 -7.40
CA LYS A 38 6.99 12.69 -8.59
C LYS A 38 6.07 12.51 -9.79
N ASN A 39 5.35 11.39 -9.86
CA ASN A 39 4.46 11.06 -10.98
C ASN A 39 2.97 11.12 -10.58
N ASP A 40 2.63 11.59 -9.37
CA ASP A 40 1.27 11.57 -8.81
C ASP A 40 0.61 10.17 -8.86
N LEU A 41 1.41 9.12 -8.66
CA LEU A 41 0.96 7.73 -8.69
C LEU A 41 0.83 7.15 -7.29
N ARG A 42 -0.23 6.37 -7.06
CA ARG A 42 -0.45 5.64 -5.79
C ARG A 42 0.16 4.23 -5.78
N GLN A 43 0.53 3.73 -6.95
CA GLN A 43 1.15 2.42 -7.12
C GLN A 43 1.98 2.42 -8.40
N ILE A 44 3.08 1.66 -8.39
CA ILE A 44 3.94 1.47 -9.55
C ILE A 44 4.28 -0.01 -9.70
N ALA A 45 4.67 -0.40 -10.92
CA ALA A 45 5.09 -1.77 -11.19
C ALA A 45 6.46 -2.04 -10.57
N VAL A 46 6.65 -3.25 -10.05
CA VAL A 46 7.97 -3.76 -9.65
C VAL A 46 8.42 -4.72 -10.74
N ALA A 47 9.51 -4.40 -11.41
CA ALA A 47 10.03 -5.18 -12.53
C ALA A 47 11.54 -5.35 -12.41
N ARG A 48 12.04 -6.51 -12.83
CA ARG A 48 13.47 -6.78 -12.97
C ARG A 48 13.74 -7.12 -14.44
N GLY A 49 14.36 -6.20 -15.16
CA GLY A 49 14.48 -6.29 -16.62
C GLY A 49 13.10 -6.34 -17.28
N ASP A 50 12.88 -7.32 -18.14
CA ASP A 50 11.61 -7.53 -18.84
C ASP A 50 10.53 -8.24 -18.01
N LYS A 51 10.87 -8.71 -16.79
CA LYS A 51 9.93 -9.46 -15.95
C LYS A 51 9.28 -8.56 -14.91
N VAL A 52 7.95 -8.41 -15.00
CA VAL A 52 7.14 -7.82 -13.92
C VAL A 52 6.99 -8.85 -12.80
N LEU A 53 7.40 -8.47 -11.59
CA LEU A 53 7.29 -9.30 -10.39
C LEU A 53 6.00 -9.00 -9.62
N GLY A 54 5.50 -7.76 -9.69
CA GLY A 54 4.30 -7.35 -8.97
C GLY A 54 4.08 -5.84 -9.02
N ILE A 55 3.38 -5.35 -8.01
CA ILE A 55 3.19 -3.91 -7.75
C ILE A 55 3.62 -3.57 -6.35
N ILE A 56 3.97 -2.30 -6.15
CA ILE A 56 4.15 -1.69 -4.84
C ILE A 56 3.16 -0.54 -4.73
N ARG A 57 2.51 -0.43 -3.58
CA ARG A 57 1.55 0.64 -3.27
C ARG A 57 2.18 1.63 -2.33
N LEU A 58 1.83 2.91 -2.50
CA LEU A 58 2.32 3.99 -1.64
C LEU A 58 1.94 3.75 -0.18
N GLU A 59 0.72 3.30 0.09
CA GLU A 59 0.23 3.03 1.44
C GLU A 59 1.05 1.94 2.15
N ASP A 60 1.35 0.84 1.45
CA ASP A 60 2.16 -0.26 2.01
C ASP A 60 3.62 0.16 2.21
N ALA A 61 4.15 0.99 1.29
CA ALA A 61 5.49 1.56 1.37
C ALA A 61 5.63 2.50 2.58
N LEU A 62 4.67 3.40 2.79
CA LEU A 62 4.62 4.32 3.92
C LEU A 62 4.49 3.59 5.26
N LYS A 63 3.66 2.55 5.31
CA LYS A 63 3.54 1.67 6.48
C LYS A 63 4.86 0.98 6.83
N LYS A 64 5.57 0.47 5.82
CA LYS A 64 6.82 -0.25 6.03
C LYS A 64 7.94 0.64 6.60
N ILE A 65 7.93 1.94 6.27
CA ILE A 65 8.89 2.91 6.81
C ILE A 65 8.43 3.54 8.13
N GLY A 66 7.26 3.16 8.66
CA GLY A 66 6.71 3.69 9.92
C GLY A 66 6.23 5.14 9.82
N LEU A 67 5.87 5.61 8.62
CA LEU A 67 5.28 6.93 8.42
C LEU A 67 3.75 6.90 8.55
N ASP A 68 3.18 5.74 8.87
CA ASP A 68 1.77 5.54 9.13
C ASP A 68 1.40 5.80 10.61
N ASN A 69 1.57 7.04 11.07
CA ASN A 69 0.84 7.51 12.27
C ASN A 69 -0.66 7.75 11.95
N ALA A 70 -1.27 6.92 11.11
CA ALA A 70 -2.66 7.02 10.70
C ALA A 70 -3.37 5.71 11.02
N PRO A 71 -3.97 5.58 12.21
CA PRO A 71 -4.88 4.47 12.47
C PRO A 71 -6.15 4.68 11.64
N LYS A 72 -6.25 4.00 10.50
CA LYS A 72 -7.54 3.85 9.78
C LYS A 72 -7.74 2.42 9.35
N SER A 73 -7.90 1.54 10.33
CA SER A 73 -8.62 0.29 10.10
C SER A 73 -10.11 0.60 10.22
N ILE A 74 -10.80 0.76 9.08
CA ILE A 74 -12.27 0.87 9.09
C ILE A 74 -12.82 -0.53 9.32
N VAL A 75 -13.29 -0.81 10.52
CA VAL A 75 -13.95 -2.08 10.83
C VAL A 75 -15.40 -1.96 10.33
N LYS A 76 -15.76 -2.75 9.30
CA LYS A 76 -17.15 -2.83 8.86
C LYS A 76 -17.87 -3.90 9.68
N ARG A 77 -18.73 -3.47 10.60
CA ARG A 77 -19.61 -4.39 11.33
C ARG A 77 -21.02 -4.34 10.76
N SER A 78 -21.67 -5.49 10.67
CA SER A 78 -23.10 -5.56 10.39
C SER A 78 -23.86 -5.71 11.69
N ILE A 79 -24.82 -4.82 11.94
CA ILE A 79 -25.78 -4.96 13.04
C ILE A 79 -27.17 -5.15 12.46
N VAL A 80 -28.03 -5.91 13.13
CA VAL A 80 -29.43 -6.09 12.73
C VAL A 80 -30.30 -5.31 13.72
N VAL A 81 -31.07 -4.36 13.20
CA VAL A 81 -31.99 -3.52 13.99
C VAL A 81 -33.38 -3.66 13.38
N HIS A 82 -34.34 -4.16 14.16
CA HIS A 82 -35.71 -4.44 13.69
C HIS A 82 -35.77 -5.33 12.42
N GLY A 83 -34.92 -6.35 12.33
CA GLY A 83 -34.85 -7.24 11.17
C GLY A 83 -34.19 -6.64 9.93
N ARG A 84 -33.69 -5.39 9.99
CA ARG A 84 -32.92 -4.76 8.91
C ARG A 84 -31.44 -4.81 9.21
N LYS A 85 -30.65 -5.32 8.27
CA LYS A 85 -29.18 -5.34 8.35
C LYS A 85 -28.65 -3.94 8.03
N ILE A 86 -27.97 -3.32 8.99
CA ILE A 86 -27.33 -2.02 8.87
C ILE A 86 -25.81 -2.25 8.83
N MET A 87 -25.16 -1.65 7.85
CA MET A 87 -23.69 -1.61 7.74
C MET A 87 -23.20 -0.37 8.48
N ILE A 88 -22.39 -0.57 9.51
CA ILE A 88 -21.72 0.53 10.24
C ILE A 88 -20.23 0.52 9.90
N ASN A 89 -19.72 1.69 9.53
CA ASN A 89 -18.30 1.93 9.34
C ASN A 89 -17.75 2.52 10.64
N GLU A 90 -16.96 1.76 11.38
CA GLU A 90 -16.31 2.27 12.59
C GLU A 90 -14.85 2.60 12.28
N THR A 91 -14.48 3.87 12.50
CA THR A 91 -13.07 4.30 12.46
C THR A 91 -12.51 4.15 13.86
N ILE A 92 -11.60 3.19 14.05
CA ILE A 92 -10.81 3.10 15.28
C ILE A 92 -9.61 4.04 15.13
N GLU A 93 -9.66 5.16 15.84
CA GLU A 93 -8.49 5.99 16.10
C GLU A 93 -7.65 5.26 17.14
N GLY A 94 -6.53 4.70 16.70
CA GLY A 94 -5.52 4.09 17.55
C GLY A 94 -4.99 5.17 18.48
N GLY A 95 -5.24 5.01 19.78
CA GLY A 95 -4.73 5.91 20.79
C GLY A 95 -3.20 5.90 20.79
N ASP A 96 -2.63 7.09 20.68
CA ASP A 96 -1.24 7.36 20.99
C ASP A 96 -0.95 6.82 22.41
N GLN A 97 -0.02 5.86 22.51
CA GLN A 97 0.61 5.48 23.77
C GLN A 97 1.85 6.34 24.01
#